data_AF-A0A2U1L7T4-F1
#
_entry.id   AF-A0A2U1L7T4-F1
#
_cell.length_a   1.000
_cell.length_b   1.000
_cell.length_c   1.000
_cell.angle_alpha   90.00
_cell.angle_beta   90.00
_cell.angle_gamma   90.00
#
_symmetry.space_group_name_H-M   'P 1'
#
loop_
_entity.id
_entity.type
_entity.pdbx_description
1 polymer ?
#
loop_
_entity_poly.entity_id
_entity_poly.type
_entity_poly.pdbx_seq_one_letter_code
_entity_poly.pdbx_strand_id
1 'polypeptide(L)'
;MGAGGRMSDSPDQAKDGILKRVPIDPPFSLSDLKKASLLIALSVLSFVHLIMLFMISSEYQLVDDIVGFVLHSALFTPYFSWKYSHRSHHANTNSLDNDEVYIPKRFPLYLLTNVSGKKYERFANHVDPLSPIFTEREQIQVMLSDLGIIAVVYALKLLVAAKGFTWVMCMYGIPVIGVHTFFV
;
A
#
# COMPACT_ATOMS: atom_id res chain seq x y z
N MET A 1 -22.67 -20.12 -71.83
CA MET A 1 -22.82 -18.69 -71.55
C MET A 1 -23.63 -18.55 -70.27
N GLY A 2 -22.99 -18.28 -69.14
CA GLY A 2 -23.66 -18.10 -67.84
C GLY A 2 -23.75 -16.62 -67.50
N ALA A 3 -24.96 -16.10 -67.34
CA ALA A 3 -25.20 -14.70 -67.01
C ALA A 3 -25.01 -14.48 -65.50
N GLY A 4 -23.89 -13.85 -65.13
CA GLY A 4 -23.65 -13.36 -63.77
C GLY A 4 -24.49 -12.11 -63.51
N GLY A 5 -25.57 -12.25 -62.76
CA GLY A 5 -26.37 -11.13 -62.27
C GLY A 5 -25.59 -10.33 -61.22
N ARG A 6 -25.41 -9.02 -61.46
CA ARG A 6 -24.91 -8.08 -60.47
C ARG A 6 -25.97 -7.84 -59.40
N MET A 7 -25.62 -8.10 -58.15
CA MET A 7 -26.41 -7.68 -56.99
C MET A 7 -26.31 -6.16 -56.87
N SER A 8 -27.44 -5.47 -56.86
CA SER A 8 -27.50 -4.02 -56.64
C SER A 8 -27.45 -3.75 -55.13
N ASP A 9 -26.33 -3.22 -54.66
CA ASP A 9 -26.20 -2.77 -53.27
C ASP A 9 -27.07 -1.53 -53.07
N SER A 10 -28.18 -1.70 -52.35
CA SER A 10 -29.07 -0.60 -51.98
C SER A 10 -28.39 0.28 -50.91
N PRO A 11 -28.41 1.62 -51.00
CA PRO A 11 -27.71 2.52 -50.06
C PRO A 11 -28.15 2.38 -48.60
N ASP A 12 -29.33 1.79 -48.38
CA ASP A 12 -29.93 1.62 -47.06
C ASP A 12 -29.26 0.50 -46.23
N GLN A 13 -28.56 -0.46 -46.86
CA GLN A 13 -27.89 -1.57 -46.16
C GLN A 13 -26.64 -1.13 -45.38
N ALA A 14 -26.06 0.04 -45.69
CA ALA A 14 -24.85 0.52 -45.02
C ALA A 14 -25.10 1.03 -43.58
N LYS A 15 -26.37 1.24 -43.19
CA LYS A 15 -26.72 1.69 -41.82
C LYS A 15 -27.03 0.56 -40.85
N ASP A 16 -27.35 -0.63 -41.36
CA ASP A 16 -27.72 -1.81 -40.56
C ASP A 16 -26.51 -2.68 -40.17
N GLY A 17 -25.34 -2.42 -40.74
CA GLY A 17 -24.08 -3.14 -40.45
C GLY A 17 -23.36 -2.71 -39.16
N ILE A 18 -23.85 -1.68 -38.46
CA ILE A 18 -23.34 -1.33 -37.13
C ILE A 18 -23.98 -2.30 -36.14
N LEU A 19 -23.23 -3.33 -35.74
CA LEU A 19 -23.63 -4.28 -34.71
C LEU A 19 -24.12 -3.54 -33.46
N LYS A 20 -25.43 -3.39 -33.33
CA LYS A 20 -26.07 -2.76 -32.19
C LYS A 20 -25.97 -3.75 -31.04
N ARG A 21 -25.01 -3.54 -30.14
CA ARG A 21 -24.85 -4.40 -28.96
C ARG A 21 -26.19 -4.47 -28.23
N VAL A 22 -26.65 -5.69 -27.96
CA VAL A 22 -27.85 -5.95 -27.18
C VAL A 22 -27.69 -5.23 -25.84
N PRO A 23 -28.67 -4.41 -25.39
CA PRO A 23 -28.66 -3.85 -24.05
C PRO A 23 -28.72 -5.00 -23.05
N ILE A 24 -27.55 -5.40 -22.55
CA ILE A 24 -27.40 -6.31 -21.43
C ILE A 24 -26.93 -5.44 -20.29
N ASP A 25 -27.78 -5.29 -19.28
CA ASP A 25 -27.31 -4.79 -18.00
C ASP A 25 -26.32 -5.82 -17.43
N PRO A 26 -25.11 -5.40 -17.02
CA PRO A 26 -24.16 -6.32 -16.43
C PRO A 26 -24.79 -7.00 -15.22
N PRO A 27 -24.49 -8.28 -14.95
CA PRO A 27 -25.10 -9.04 -13.85
C PRO A 27 -24.72 -8.53 -12.45
N PHE A 28 -23.97 -7.43 -12.37
CA PHE A 28 -23.52 -6.76 -11.15
C PHE A 28 -23.57 -5.24 -11.32
N SER A 29 -23.95 -4.54 -10.25
CA SER A 29 -23.94 -3.08 -10.23
C SER A 29 -22.56 -2.53 -9.86
N LEU A 30 -22.31 -1.25 -10.13
CA LEU A 30 -21.13 -0.54 -9.62
C LEU A 30 -21.01 -0.61 -8.08
N SER A 31 -22.13 -0.75 -7.38
CA SER A 31 -22.12 -0.88 -5.92
C SER A 31 -21.58 -2.25 -5.47
N ASP A 32 -21.83 -3.30 -6.25
CA ASP A 32 -21.34 -4.65 -5.98
C ASP A 32 -19.83 -4.73 -6.26
N LEU A 33 -19.36 -4.09 -7.34
CA LEU A 33 -17.94 -3.93 -7.62
C LEU A 33 -17.20 -3.18 -6.50
N LYS A 34 -17.79 -2.10 -5.98
CA LYS A 34 -17.20 -1.34 -4.87
C LYS A 34 -17.12 -2.18 -3.59
N LYS A 35 -18.20 -2.90 -3.25
CA LYS A 35 -18.25 -3.81 -2.10
C LYS A 35 -17.23 -4.94 -2.23
N ALA A 36 -17.08 -5.53 -3.42
CA ALA A 36 -16.08 -6.55 -3.68
C ALA A 36 -14.65 -6.01 -3.49
N SER A 37 -14.34 -4.81 -4.01
CA SER A 37 -13.02 -4.18 -3.80
C SER A 37 -12.73 -3.91 -2.32
N LEU A 38 -13.75 -3.51 -1.54
CA LEU A 38 -13.62 -3.26 -0.11
C LEU A 38 -13.42 -4.55 0.68
N LEU A 39 -14.16 -5.62 0.34
CA LEU A 39 -14.01 -6.93 0.97
C LEU A 39 -12.63 -7.54 0.66
N ILE A 40 -12.11 -7.35 -0.55
CA ILE A 40 -10.74 -7.74 -0.91
C ILE A 40 -9.71 -6.92 -0.13
N ALA A 41 -9.91 -5.62 0.01
CA ALA A 41 -9.01 -4.77 0.80
C ALA A 41 -8.98 -5.19 2.29
N LEU A 42 -10.14 -5.50 2.86
CA LEU A 42 -10.27 -5.96 4.25
C LEU A 42 -9.69 -7.37 4.45
N SER A 43 -9.83 -8.27 3.47
CA SER A 43 -9.23 -9.60 3.55
C SER A 43 -7.71 -9.56 3.42
N VAL A 44 -7.17 -8.70 2.55
CA VAL A 44 -5.73 -8.43 2.46
C VAL A 44 -5.21 -7.82 3.75
N LEU A 45 -5.94 -6.86 4.34
CA LEU A 45 -5.57 -6.25 5.62
C LEU A 45 -5.55 -7.27 6.77
N SER A 46 -6.56 -8.15 6.84
CA SER A 46 -6.64 -9.22 7.83
C SER A 46 -5.54 -10.26 7.62
N PHE A 47 -5.22 -10.58 6.37
CA PHE A 47 -4.17 -11.54 6.03
C PHE A 47 -2.77 -10.98 6.35
N VAL A 48 -2.54 -9.69 6.08
CA VAL A 48 -1.31 -9.00 6.47
C VAL A 48 -1.16 -8.99 8.00
N HIS A 49 -2.22 -8.67 8.75
CA HIS A 49 -2.18 -8.73 10.22
C HIS A 49 -1.90 -10.14 10.74
N LEU A 50 -2.51 -11.17 10.14
CA LEU A 50 -2.27 -12.56 10.52
C LEU A 50 -0.82 -12.98 10.25
N ILE A 51 -0.24 -12.56 9.13
CA ILE A 51 1.18 -12.79 8.82
C ILE A 51 2.07 -12.08 9.85
N MET A 52 1.76 -10.83 10.21
CA MET A 52 2.52 -10.11 11.23
C MET A 52 2.45 -10.80 12.61
N LEU A 53 1.28 -11.32 13.00
CA LEU A 53 1.09 -12.10 14.23
C LEU A 53 1.91 -13.41 14.22
N PHE A 54 1.98 -14.09 13.08
CA PHE A 54 2.77 -15.31 12.94
C PHE A 54 4.28 -15.01 13.06
N MET A 55 4.75 -13.93 12.44
CA MET A 55 6.15 -13.51 12.51
C MET A 55 6.59 -13.09 13.91
N ILE A 56 5.70 -12.50 14.72
CA ILE A 56 5.99 -12.17 16.13
C ILE A 56 6.36 -13.41 16.96
N SER A 57 5.90 -14.60 16.56
CA SER A 57 6.15 -15.86 17.28
C SER A 57 7.27 -16.72 16.66
N SER A 58 7.97 -16.21 15.65
CA SER A 58 9.00 -16.95 14.89
C SER A 58 10.38 -16.86 15.54
N GLU A 59 11.16 -17.94 15.48
CA GLU A 59 12.58 -17.95 15.91
C GLU A 59 13.55 -17.54 14.78
N TYR A 60 13.05 -17.29 13.56
CA TYR A 60 13.85 -17.01 12.37
C TYR A 60 13.86 -15.52 12.02
N GLN A 61 14.60 -14.74 12.81
CA GLN A 61 14.64 -13.28 12.70
C GLN A 61 14.92 -12.76 11.27
N LEU A 62 15.78 -13.43 10.49
CA LEU A 62 16.06 -13.02 9.12
C LEU A 62 14.84 -13.15 8.20
N VAL A 63 14.07 -14.24 8.36
CA VAL A 63 12.85 -14.45 7.58
C VAL A 63 11.83 -13.38 7.95
N ASP A 64 11.70 -13.10 9.25
CA ASP A 64 10.80 -12.06 9.74
C ASP A 64 11.20 -10.67 9.23
N ASP A 65 12.50 -10.41 9.13
CA ASP A 65 13.00 -9.13 8.63
C ASP A 65 12.77 -8.99 7.12
N ILE A 66 12.96 -10.06 6.34
CA ILE A 66 12.70 -10.05 4.90
C ILE A 66 11.21 -9.86 4.60
N VAL A 67 10.35 -10.65 5.24
CA VAL A 67 8.90 -10.59 5.03
C VAL A 67 8.36 -9.25 5.55
N GLY A 68 8.82 -8.80 6.71
CA GLY A 68 8.45 -7.54 7.31
C GLY A 68 8.85 -6.36 6.43
N PHE A 69 10.07 -6.37 5.91
CA PHE A 69 10.57 -5.36 4.97
C PHE A 69 9.70 -5.27 3.71
N VAL A 70 9.38 -6.39 3.08
CA VAL A 70 8.57 -6.41 1.84
C VAL A 70 7.16 -5.90 2.09
N LEU A 71 6.49 -6.41 3.13
CA LEU A 71 5.09 -6.06 3.42
C LEU A 71 4.94 -4.59 3.86
N HIS A 72 5.80 -4.11 4.76
CA HIS A 72 5.72 -2.72 5.24
C HIS A 72 6.12 -1.72 4.16
N SER A 73 7.12 -2.04 3.31
CA SER A 73 7.45 -1.20 2.15
C SER A 73 6.24 -1.08 1.22
N ALA A 74 5.55 -2.19 0.96
CA ALA A 74 4.32 -2.20 0.17
C ALA A 74 3.15 -1.43 0.83
N LEU A 75 3.25 -1.06 2.10
CA LEU A 75 2.29 -0.21 2.81
C LEU A 75 2.82 1.22 3.02
N PHE A 76 3.99 1.60 2.48
CA PHE A 76 4.67 2.87 2.76
C PHE A 76 5.06 3.09 4.23
N THR A 77 5.31 2.02 4.97
CA THR A 77 5.84 2.07 6.33
C THR A 77 7.32 1.71 6.30
N PRO A 78 8.25 2.55 6.81
CA PRO A 78 9.67 2.23 6.83
C PRO A 78 9.93 1.13 7.86
N TYR A 79 10.07 -0.12 7.41
CA TYR A 79 10.04 -1.31 8.26
C TYR A 79 11.02 -1.28 9.44
N PHE A 80 12.33 -1.11 9.17
CA PHE A 80 13.36 -1.19 10.21
C PHE A 80 13.26 -0.01 11.17
N SER A 81 12.96 1.17 10.63
CA SER A 81 12.69 2.37 11.42
C SER A 81 11.52 2.19 12.39
N TRP A 82 10.40 1.66 11.92
CA TRP A 82 9.26 1.29 12.75
C TRP A 82 9.64 0.19 13.76
N LYS A 83 10.31 -0.88 13.32
CA LYS A 83 10.74 -2.00 14.17
C LYS A 83 11.57 -1.53 15.36
N TYR A 84 12.56 -0.67 15.14
CA TYR A 84 13.45 -0.19 16.20
C TYR A 84 12.76 0.76 17.17
N SER A 85 12.05 1.77 16.65
CA SER A 85 11.30 2.71 17.48
C SER A 85 10.20 2.02 18.28
N HIS A 86 9.48 1.07 17.68
CA HIS A 86 8.45 0.28 18.34
C HIS A 86 9.03 -0.66 19.41
N ARG A 87 10.18 -1.28 19.15
CA ARG A 87 10.92 -2.06 20.17
C ARG A 87 11.34 -1.18 21.34
N SER A 88 11.84 0.02 21.07
CA SER A 88 12.24 0.99 22.10
C SER A 88 11.03 1.44 22.94
N HIS A 89 9.89 1.74 22.31
CA HIS A 89 8.63 2.00 23.00
C HIS A 89 8.24 0.85 23.93
N HIS A 90 8.23 -0.39 23.45
CA HIS A 90 7.88 -1.53 24.28
C HIS A 90 8.84 -1.74 25.45
N ALA A 91 10.14 -1.53 25.25
CA ALA A 91 11.14 -1.63 26.31
C ALA A 91 10.98 -0.53 27.38
N ASN A 92 10.39 0.61 27.04
CA ASN A 92 10.25 1.78 27.90
C ASN A 92 8.78 2.12 28.23
N THR A 93 7.84 1.20 27.99
CA THR A 93 6.41 1.44 28.23
C THR A 93 6.18 1.89 29.67
N ASN A 94 5.46 3.01 29.87
CA ASN A 94 5.24 3.68 31.16
C ASN A 94 6.44 4.43 31.75
N SER A 95 7.51 4.66 30.98
CA SER A 95 8.61 5.56 31.36
C SER A 95 8.33 6.97 30.87
N LEU A 96 8.19 7.94 31.77
CA LEU A 96 8.01 9.35 31.38
C LEU A 96 9.21 9.93 30.62
N ASP A 97 10.41 9.43 30.90
CA ASP A 97 11.67 9.98 30.38
C ASP A 97 12.18 9.24 29.13
N ASN A 98 11.87 7.93 29.03
CA ASN A 98 12.48 7.05 28.04
C ASN A 98 11.48 6.49 27.00
N ASP A 99 10.17 6.67 27.18
CA ASP A 99 9.20 6.21 26.19
C ASP A 99 9.29 7.03 24.90
N GLU A 100 9.40 6.32 23.78
CA GLU A 100 9.50 6.92 22.45
C GLU A 100 8.14 7.37 21.90
N VAL A 101 7.01 6.88 22.41
CA VAL A 101 5.66 7.25 21.95
C VAL A 101 4.74 7.56 23.13
N TYR A 102 4.33 8.82 23.25
CA TYR A 102 3.41 9.24 24.30
C TYR A 102 1.94 9.03 23.91
N ILE A 103 1.61 9.09 22.60
CA ILE A 103 0.24 8.98 22.07
C ILE A 103 0.25 8.25 20.71
N PRO A 104 -0.39 7.08 20.57
CA PRO A 104 -0.32 6.27 19.33
C PRO A 104 -1.13 6.83 18.15
N LYS A 105 -2.02 7.81 18.39
CA LYS A 105 -3.15 8.17 17.51
C LYS A 105 -2.81 8.81 16.14
N ARG A 106 -1.55 8.89 15.71
CA ARG A 106 -1.13 9.65 14.51
C ARG A 106 0.02 9.00 13.73
N PHE A 107 -0.14 7.74 13.35
CA PHE A 107 0.95 6.94 12.77
C PHE A 107 1.71 7.59 11.60
N PRO A 108 1.09 8.09 10.51
CA PRO A 108 1.84 8.71 9.41
C PRO A 108 2.58 9.99 9.84
N LEU A 109 1.95 10.81 10.68
CA LEU A 109 2.55 12.05 11.15
C LEU A 109 3.69 11.78 12.15
N TYR A 110 3.55 10.73 12.97
CA TYR A 110 4.60 10.26 13.86
C TYR A 110 5.84 9.82 13.07
N LEU A 111 5.67 9.05 11.99
CA LEU A 111 6.80 8.66 11.14
C LEU A 111 7.50 9.89 10.54
N LEU A 112 6.76 10.84 10.01
CA LEU A 112 7.36 11.98 9.27
C LEU A 112 7.87 13.11 10.15
N THR A 113 7.34 13.27 11.36
CA THR A 113 7.61 14.46 12.20
C THR A 113 7.90 14.16 13.66
N ASN A 114 7.82 12.89 14.07
CA ASN A 114 7.94 12.46 15.46
C ASN A 114 7.03 13.25 16.42
N VAL A 115 5.84 13.66 15.95
CA VAL A 115 4.96 14.61 16.67
C VAL A 115 4.54 14.12 18.05
N SER A 116 4.28 12.82 18.19
CA SER A 116 3.83 12.17 19.41
C SER A 116 4.95 11.42 20.14
N GLY A 117 6.19 11.57 19.67
CA GLY A 117 7.34 10.90 20.25
C GLY A 117 8.23 11.78 21.12
N LYS A 118 9.33 11.18 21.59
CA LYS A 118 10.33 11.85 22.42
C LYS A 118 10.90 13.09 21.72
N LYS A 119 11.14 14.15 22.49
CA LYS A 119 11.79 15.37 21.99
C LYS A 119 13.31 15.19 21.99
N TYR A 120 13.93 15.57 20.88
CA TYR A 120 15.38 15.57 20.70
C TYR A 120 15.87 16.99 20.41
N GLU A 121 17.18 17.22 20.55
CA GLU A 121 17.79 18.53 20.29
C GLU A 121 17.71 18.96 18.82
N ARG A 122 17.53 18.01 17.92
CA ARG A 122 17.32 18.22 16.49
C ARG A 122 15.99 17.63 16.03
N PHE A 123 15.55 18.05 14.85
CA PHE A 123 14.38 17.46 14.21
C PHE A 123 14.58 15.94 14.03
N ALA A 124 13.63 15.18 14.54
CA ALA A 124 13.62 13.73 14.51
C ALA A 124 12.48 13.24 13.62
N ASN A 125 12.78 12.28 12.77
CA ASN A 125 11.79 11.59 11.95
C ASN A 125 12.29 10.17 11.66
N HIS A 126 11.39 9.32 11.19
CA HIS A 126 11.62 7.90 10.96
C HIS A 126 12.18 7.58 9.56
N VAL A 127 12.34 8.58 8.69
CA VAL A 127 12.86 8.42 7.32
C VAL A 127 14.26 9.02 7.13
N ASP A 128 14.83 9.60 8.20
CA ASP A 128 16.20 10.09 8.24
C ASP A 128 17.06 9.02 8.92
N PRO A 129 17.94 8.30 8.19
CA PRO A 129 18.82 7.29 8.78
C PRO A 129 19.72 7.85 9.88
N LEU A 130 20.04 9.15 9.82
CA LEU A 130 20.90 9.80 10.81
C LEU A 130 20.11 10.29 12.03
N SER A 131 18.78 10.14 12.05
CA SER A 131 17.87 10.63 13.08
C SER A 131 18.34 10.24 14.48
N PRO A 132 18.20 11.12 15.50
CA PRO A 132 18.64 10.82 16.86
C PRO A 132 17.86 9.67 17.54
N ILE A 133 16.83 9.15 16.87
CA ILE A 133 16.07 7.95 17.26
C ILE A 133 16.94 6.69 17.11
N PHE A 134 17.89 6.67 16.17
CA PHE A 134 18.61 5.45 15.78
C PHE A 134 20.09 5.49 16.17
N THR A 135 20.60 4.34 16.59
CA THR A 135 22.03 4.13 16.82
C THR A 135 22.77 3.93 15.49
N GLU A 136 24.08 4.16 15.45
CA GLU A 136 24.92 3.99 14.24
C GLU A 136 24.76 2.60 13.57
N ARG A 137 24.49 1.56 14.38
CA ARG A 137 24.30 0.19 13.89
C ARG A 137 22.97 -0.01 13.15
N GLU A 138 21.97 0.81 13.45
CA GLU A 138 20.61 0.69 12.91
C GLU A 138 20.42 1.51 11.63
N GLN A 139 21.25 2.55 11.42
CA GLN A 139 21.11 3.50 10.31
C GLN A 139 21.12 2.84 8.93
N ILE A 140 21.96 1.81 8.72
CA ILE A 140 22.02 1.08 7.45
C ILE A 140 20.69 0.37 7.15
N GLN A 141 20.04 -0.20 8.17
CA GLN A 141 18.75 -0.87 8.00
C GLN A 141 17.61 0.13 7.83
N VAL A 142 17.68 1.30 8.48
CA VAL A 142 16.75 2.41 8.23
C VAL A 142 16.86 2.88 6.77
N MET A 143 18.07 3.14 6.29
CA MET A 143 18.30 3.50 4.88
C MET A 143 17.77 2.44 3.91
N LEU A 144 17.92 1.16 4.24
CA LEU A 144 17.36 0.06 3.44
C LEU A 144 15.83 0.14 3.36
N SER A 145 15.14 0.52 4.45
CA SER A 145 13.68 0.73 4.45
C SER A 145 13.26 1.85 3.51
N ASP A 146 13.99 2.96 3.51
CA ASP A 146 13.70 4.11 2.65
C ASP A 146 13.88 3.75 1.17
N LEU A 147 14.91 2.98 0.84
CA LEU A 147 15.11 2.41 -0.49
C LEU A 147 13.97 1.47 -0.90
N GLY A 148 13.44 0.68 0.04
CA GLY A 148 12.25 -0.16 -0.19
C GLY A 148 11.03 0.65 -0.58
N ILE A 149 10.77 1.77 0.12
CA ILE A 149 9.67 2.69 -0.20
C ILE A 149 9.88 3.32 -1.58
N ILE A 150 11.10 3.78 -1.89
CA ILE A 150 11.43 4.35 -3.21
C ILE A 150 11.19 3.33 -4.32
N ALA A 151 11.56 2.06 -4.10
CA ALA A 151 11.31 0.98 -5.05
C ALA A 151 9.80 0.76 -5.30
N VAL A 152 8.98 0.82 -4.24
CA VAL A 152 7.52 0.72 -4.35
C VAL A 152 6.93 1.91 -5.12
N VAL A 153 7.37 3.14 -4.84
CA VAL A 153 6.96 4.34 -5.60
C VAL A 153 7.29 4.16 -7.09
N TYR A 154 8.49 3.67 -7.39
CA TYR A 154 8.90 3.43 -8.77
C TYR A 154 8.04 2.34 -9.45
N ALA A 155 7.75 1.23 -8.77
CA ALA A 155 6.87 0.19 -9.27
C ALA A 155 5.44 0.70 -9.54
N LEU A 156 4.90 1.54 -8.65
CA LEU A 156 3.59 2.17 -8.84
C LEU A 156 3.59 3.12 -10.02
N LYS A 157 4.65 3.89 -10.23
CA LYS A 157 4.81 4.73 -11.43
C LYS A 157 4.72 3.90 -12.71
N LEU A 158 5.35 2.73 -12.75
CA LEU A 158 5.26 1.81 -13.88
C LEU A 158 3.85 1.23 -14.06
N LEU A 159 3.18 0.87 -12.96
CA LEU A 159 1.79 0.38 -12.99
C LEU A 159 0.81 1.45 -13.46
N VAL A 160 0.99 2.70 -13.05
CA VAL A 160 0.19 3.85 -13.53
C VAL A 160 0.37 4.01 -15.04
N ALA A 161 1.60 3.89 -15.55
CA ALA A 161 1.86 3.95 -16.99
C ALA A 161 1.21 2.78 -17.75
N ALA A 162 1.10 1.60 -17.13
CA ALA A 162 0.56 0.39 -17.77
C ALA A 162 -0.97 0.24 -17.67
N LYS A 163 -1.59 0.67 -16.57
CA LYS A 163 -3.01 0.41 -16.22
C LYS A 163 -3.83 1.68 -15.98
N GLY A 164 -3.18 2.84 -15.89
CA GLY A 164 -3.82 4.12 -15.58
C GLY A 164 -3.90 4.40 -14.08
N PHE A 165 -3.89 5.69 -13.75
CA PHE A 165 -3.91 6.18 -12.37
C PHE A 165 -5.13 5.71 -11.57
N THR A 166 -6.33 5.82 -12.15
CA THR A 166 -7.58 5.42 -11.48
C THR A 166 -7.56 3.96 -11.07
N TRP A 167 -7.03 3.07 -11.92
CA TRP A 167 -6.93 1.65 -11.62
C TRP A 167 -6.01 1.39 -10.43
N VAL A 168 -4.83 2.03 -10.40
CA VAL A 168 -3.85 1.89 -9.31
C VAL A 168 -4.41 2.45 -8.00
N MET A 169 -5.10 3.60 -8.04
CA MET A 169 -5.73 4.17 -6.85
C MET A 169 -6.82 3.25 -6.29
N CYS A 170 -7.68 2.68 -7.15
CA CYS A 170 -8.73 1.78 -6.69
C CYS A 170 -8.17 0.45 -6.13
N MET A 171 -7.18 -0.14 -6.81
CA MET A 171 -6.68 -1.48 -6.47
C MET A 171 -5.63 -1.48 -5.36
N TYR A 172 -4.94 -0.36 -5.13
CA TYR A 172 -3.84 -0.29 -4.18
C TYR A 172 -3.92 0.95 -3.28
N GLY A 173 -4.12 2.15 -3.84
CA GLY A 173 -4.15 3.40 -3.06
C GLY A 173 -5.23 3.43 -1.97
N ILE A 174 -6.49 3.18 -2.33
CA ILE A 174 -7.63 3.15 -1.39
C ILE A 174 -7.43 2.07 -0.31
N PRO A 175 -7.08 0.81 -0.65
CA PRO A 175 -6.72 -0.19 0.36
C PRO A 175 -5.65 0.28 1.34
N VAL A 176 -4.52 0.81 0.84
CA VAL A 176 -3.40 1.28 1.67
C VAL A 176 -3.82 2.43 2.59
N ILE A 177 -4.59 3.40 2.09
CA ILE A 177 -5.14 4.47 2.93
C ILE A 177 -6.04 3.88 4.03
N GLY A 178 -6.89 2.91 3.68
CA GLY A 178 -7.70 2.18 4.65
C GLY A 178 -6.84 1.55 5.75
N VAL A 179 -5.77 0.86 5.38
CA VAL A 179 -4.81 0.27 6.34
C VAL A 179 -4.27 1.32 7.32
N HIS A 180 -3.79 2.46 6.83
CA HIS A 180 -3.26 3.55 7.67
C HIS A 180 -4.31 4.19 8.59
N THR A 181 -5.59 4.13 8.24
CA THR A 181 -6.66 4.60 9.15
C THR A 181 -6.97 3.66 10.30
N PHE A 182 -6.60 2.37 10.21
CA PHE A 182 -6.79 1.39 11.29
C PHE A 182 -5.58 1.26 12.22
N PHE A 183 -4.39 1.67 11.77
CA PHE A 183 -3.23 1.88 12.64
C PHE A 183 -3.40 3.21 13.42
N VAL A 184 -4.25 3.18 14.47
CA VAL A 184 -4.52 4.26 15.44
C VAL A 184 -4.04 3.86 16.83
#